data_AF-A0A3N5ENZ8-F1
#
_entry.id   AF-A0A3N5ENZ8-F1
#
_cell.length_a   1.000
_cell.length_b   1.000
_cell.length_c   1.000
_cell.angle_alpha   90.00
_cell.angle_beta   90.00
_cell.angle_gamma   90.00
#
_symmetry.space_group_name_H-M   'P 1'
#
loop_
_entity.id
_entity.type
_entity.pdbx_description
1 polymer ?
#
loop_
_entity_poly.entity_id
_entity_poly.type
_entity_poly.pdbx_seq_one_letter_code
_entity_poly.pdbx_strand_id
1 'polypeptide(L)'
;MGAHIEWLEDVETGVLRIGREFRKHGDPYELACTVIRKGDVITLVGASCIGNAQLIAERESMRAILAPLGIRKIRWRRIKGDKCRDVEIEVAGPNL
;
A
#
# COMPACT_ATOMS: atom_id res chain seq x y z
N MET A 1 -4.53 9.73 10.47
CA MET A 1 -3.64 9.18 9.42
C MET A 1 -4.54 8.51 8.42
N GLY A 2 -4.29 8.71 7.13
CA GLY A 2 -5.19 8.29 6.06
C GLY A 2 -4.44 7.53 4.98
N ALA A 3 -5.14 6.60 4.35
CA ALA A 3 -4.69 5.96 3.12
C ALA A 3 -5.71 6.29 2.02
N HIS A 4 -5.23 6.46 0.80
CA HIS A 4 -6.07 6.69 -0.37
C HIS A 4 -5.49 5.94 -1.56
N ILE A 5 -6.35 5.35 -2.38
CA ILE A 5 -5.95 4.78 -3.68
C ILE A 5 -6.72 5.50 -4.77
N GLU A 6 -5.97 6.05 -5.70
CA GLU A 6 -6.47 6.56 -6.96
C GLU A 6 -6.23 5.47 -8.02
N TRP A 7 -7.30 4.91 -8.55
CA TRP A 7 -7.23 3.91 -9.61
C TRP A 7 -7.06 4.60 -10.97
N LEU A 8 -6.17 4.07 -11.80
CA LEU A 8 -6.05 4.46 -13.20
C LEU A 8 -7.17 3.81 -14.02
N GLU A 9 -7.35 4.25 -15.27
CA GLU A 9 -8.45 3.81 -16.16
C GLU A 9 -8.59 2.28 -16.25
N ASP A 10 -7.47 1.56 -16.09
CA ASP A 10 -7.42 0.12 -15.84
C ASP A 10 -7.53 -0.19 -14.34
N VAL A 11 -8.64 -0.80 -13.92
CA VAL A 11 -9.02 -1.12 -12.52
C VAL A 11 -7.98 -2.00 -11.76
N GLU A 12 -6.92 -2.42 -12.43
CA GLU A 12 -5.83 -3.21 -11.86
C GLU A 12 -4.62 -2.37 -11.44
N THR A 13 -4.48 -1.11 -11.89
CA THR A 13 -3.33 -0.27 -11.53
C THR A 13 -3.78 1.03 -10.87
N GLY A 14 -3.06 1.48 -9.85
CA GLY A 14 -3.38 2.71 -9.15
C GLY A 14 -2.18 3.34 -8.45
N VAL A 15 -2.44 4.44 -7.77
CA VAL A 15 -1.49 5.12 -6.89
C VAL A 15 -2.03 5.06 -5.47
N LEU A 16 -1.33 4.34 -4.61
CA LEU A 16 -1.59 4.30 -3.17
C LEU A 16 -0.79 5.40 -2.49
N ARG A 17 -1.50 6.22 -1.73
CA ARG A 17 -0.91 7.27 -0.90
C ARG A 17 -1.25 7.02 0.56
N ILE A 18 -0.26 7.13 1.45
CA ILE A 18 -0.40 6.86 2.89
C ILE A 18 0.35 7.94 3.68
N GLY A 19 -0.28 8.49 4.72
CA GLY A 19 0.40 9.40 5.64
C GLY A 19 -0.54 10.22 6.51
N ARG A 20 0.05 11.15 7.25
CA ARG A 20 -0.68 12.20 7.98
C ARG A 20 -1.14 13.24 6.97
N GLU A 21 -2.45 13.41 6.76
CA GLU A 21 -2.99 14.43 5.83
C GLU A 21 -2.45 15.84 6.13
N PHE A 22 -1.31 16.24 5.57
CA PHE A 22 -0.75 17.58 5.72
C PHE A 22 -1.40 18.52 4.70
N ARG A 23 -2.64 18.92 4.96
CA ARG A 23 -3.45 19.79 4.07
C ARG A 23 -2.88 21.19 3.82
N LYS A 24 -1.73 21.56 4.40
CA LYS A 24 -1.28 22.96 4.40
C LYS A 24 -0.32 23.33 3.27
N HIS A 25 0.61 22.47 2.85
CA HIS A 25 1.47 22.69 1.67
C HIS A 25 2.03 21.35 1.16
N GLY A 26 1.90 21.05 -0.15
CA GLY A 26 2.50 19.86 -0.79
C GLY A 26 1.62 18.60 -0.80
N ASP A 27 2.17 17.50 -1.32
CA ASP A 27 1.54 16.17 -1.24
C ASP A 27 1.42 15.78 0.25
N PRO A 28 0.19 15.59 0.77
CA PRO A 28 -0.03 15.37 2.20
C PRO A 28 0.39 13.97 2.67
N TYR A 29 0.92 13.10 1.80
CA TYR A 29 1.21 11.71 2.12
C TYR A 29 2.72 11.47 2.29
N GLU A 30 3.08 10.70 3.32
CA GLU A 30 4.47 10.31 3.61
C GLU A 30 4.96 9.22 2.64
N LEU A 31 4.02 8.53 2.00
CA LEU A 31 4.26 7.52 0.97
C LEU A 31 3.32 7.77 -0.19
N ALA A 32 3.88 7.72 -1.40
CA ALA A 32 3.14 7.45 -2.63
C ALA A 32 3.83 6.29 -3.36
N CYS A 33 3.07 5.29 -3.78
CA CYS A 33 3.60 4.17 -4.57
C CYS A 33 2.56 3.68 -5.57
N THR A 34 3.05 3.13 -6.68
CA THR A 34 2.18 2.47 -7.64
C THR A 34 1.72 1.14 -7.05
N VAL A 35 0.44 0.84 -7.21
CA VAL A 35 -0.16 -0.44 -6.82
C VAL A 35 -0.65 -1.19 -8.04
N ILE A 36 -0.42 -2.49 -8.04
CA ILE A 36 -0.99 -3.41 -9.02
C ILE A 36 -1.83 -4.44 -8.27
N ARG A 37 -3.13 -4.44 -8.54
CA ARG A 37 -4.09 -5.41 -8.02
C ARG A 37 -4.09 -6.66 -8.90
N LYS A 38 -4.02 -7.82 -8.26
CA LYS A 38 -4.27 -9.13 -8.88
C LYS A 38 -5.09 -9.97 -7.91
N GLY A 39 -6.38 -10.14 -8.21
CA GLY A 39 -7.32 -10.83 -7.31
C GLY A 39 -7.49 -10.10 -5.96
N ASP A 40 -7.19 -10.80 -4.87
CA ASP A 40 -7.23 -10.31 -3.49
C ASP A 40 -5.87 -9.78 -2.99
N VAL A 41 -4.89 -9.63 -3.90
CA VAL A 41 -3.54 -9.16 -3.57
C VAL A 41 -3.25 -7.83 -4.28
N ILE A 42 -2.66 -6.89 -3.54
CA ILE A 42 -2.03 -5.70 -4.12
C ILE A 42 -0.52 -5.81 -4.02
N THR A 43 0.17 -5.51 -5.13
CA THR A 43 1.63 -5.39 -5.19
C THR A 43 2.03 -3.92 -5.13
N LEU A 44 2.87 -3.54 -4.17
CA LEU A 44 3.47 -2.21 -4.10
C LEU A 44 4.72 -2.13 -4.99
N VAL A 45 4.78 -1.12 -5.84
CA VAL A 45 5.89 -0.83 -6.75
C VAL A 45 6.43 0.57 -6.46
N GLY A 46 7.75 0.70 -6.33
CA GLY A 46 8.40 1.99 -6.10
C GLY A 46 8.33 2.52 -4.66
N ALA A 47 7.84 1.74 -3.69
CA ALA A 47 7.84 2.09 -2.26
C ALA A 47 9.27 2.01 -1.66
N SER A 48 10.17 2.89 -2.10
CA SER A 48 11.61 2.86 -1.75
C SER A 48 11.94 3.48 -0.38
N CYS A 49 11.07 4.36 0.14
CA CYS A 49 11.29 5.07 1.40
C CYS A 49 10.73 4.36 2.64
N ILE A 50 9.86 3.37 2.49
CA ILE A 50 9.22 2.70 3.62
C ILE A 50 10.07 1.57 4.16
N GLY A 51 10.18 1.47 5.49
CA GLY A 51 10.64 0.27 6.19
C GLY A 51 9.46 -0.62 6.57
N ASN A 52 9.70 -1.92 6.82
CA ASN A 52 8.64 -2.85 7.26
C ASN A 52 7.84 -2.32 8.47
N ALA A 53 8.50 -1.62 9.40
CA ALA A 53 7.85 -1.06 10.58
C ALA A 53 6.80 0.01 10.25
N GLN A 54 7.06 0.88 9.27
CA GLN A 54 6.11 1.91 8.86
C GLN A 54 4.93 1.30 8.12
N LEU A 55 5.18 0.30 7.26
CA LEU A 55 4.11 -0.43 6.57
C LEU A 55 3.20 -1.18 7.57
N ILE A 56 3.77 -1.74 8.64
CA ILE A 56 3.01 -2.37 9.72
C ILE A 56 2.24 -1.32 10.53
N ALA A 57 2.85 -0.17 10.84
CA ALA A 57 2.18 0.91 11.56
C ALA A 57 0.95 1.44 10.82
N GLU A 58 0.98 1.42 9.48
CA GLU A 58 -0.11 1.87 8.63
C GLU A 58 -1.12 0.77 8.27
N ARG A 59 -1.00 -0.42 8.85
CA ARG A 59 -1.81 -1.59 8.49
C ARG A 59 -3.31 -1.32 8.60
N GLU A 60 -3.76 -0.66 9.68
CA GLU A 60 -5.18 -0.36 9.87
C GLU A 60 -5.69 0.72 8.90
N SER A 61 -4.88 1.74 8.61
CA SER A 61 -5.18 2.75 7.58
C SER A 61 -5.38 2.09 6.21
N MET A 62 -4.46 1.19 5.85
CA MET A 62 -4.55 0.41 4.61
C MET A 62 -5.75 -0.53 4.63
N ARG A 63 -6.00 -1.24 5.72
CA ARG A 63 -7.13 -2.16 5.86
C ARG A 63 -8.47 -1.45 5.60
N ALA A 64 -8.65 -0.24 6.12
CA ALA A 64 -9.88 0.54 5.96
C ALA A 64 -10.26 0.77 4.50
N ILE A 65 -9.27 0.97 3.61
CA ILE A 65 -9.51 1.19 2.18
C ILE A 65 -9.41 -0.09 1.34
N LEU A 66 -8.67 -1.10 1.80
CA LEU A 66 -8.40 -2.33 1.06
C LEU A 66 -9.45 -3.41 1.29
N ALA A 67 -9.99 -3.52 2.51
CA ALA A 67 -10.98 -4.55 2.84
C ALA A 67 -12.28 -4.40 2.03
N PRO A 68 -12.86 -3.20 1.83
CA PRO A 68 -14.04 -3.03 0.97
C PRO A 68 -13.80 -3.43 -0.50
N LEU A 69 -12.54 -3.41 -0.94
CA LEU A 69 -12.14 -3.82 -2.29
C LEU A 69 -11.90 -5.33 -2.41
N GLY A 70 -12.08 -6.10 -1.33
CA GLY A 70 -11.80 -7.53 -1.27
C GLY A 70 -10.31 -7.86 -1.23
N ILE A 71 -9.44 -6.89 -0.90
CA ILE A 71 -8.00 -7.09 -0.82
C ILE A 71 -7.62 -7.61 0.56
N ARG A 72 -6.93 -8.75 0.59
CA ARG A 72 -6.53 -9.45 1.81
C ARG A 72 -5.04 -9.35 2.09
N LYS A 73 -4.23 -9.19 1.05
CA LYS A 73 -2.77 -9.19 1.17
C LYS A 73 -2.13 -8.04 0.41
N ILE A 74 -1.06 -7.53 0.99
CA ILE A 74 -0.11 -6.65 0.32
C ILE A 74 1.16 -7.45 0.09
N ARG A 75 1.64 -7.45 -1.15
CA ARG A 75 2.96 -7.91 -1.53
C ARG A 75 3.83 -6.70 -1.83
N TRP A 76 5.07 -6.73 -1.37
CA TRP A 76 6.03 -5.69 -1.65
C TRP A 76 7.39 -6.31 -1.96
N ARG A 77 7.90 -6.00 -3.15
CA ARG A 77 9.22 -6.46 -3.60
C ARG A 77 10.28 -5.46 -3.18
N ARG A 78 11.14 -5.86 -2.26
CA ARG A 78 12.29 -5.08 -1.81
C ARG A 78 13.53 -5.45 -2.60
N ILE A 79 14.15 -4.46 -3.21
CA ILE A 79 15.44 -4.60 -3.90
C ILE A 79 16.50 -3.87 -3.07
N LYS A 80 17.58 -4.56 -2.69
CA LYS A 80 18.73 -4.00 -1.97
C LYS A 80 20.02 -4.54 -2.58
N GLY A 81 20.66 -3.75 -3.44
CA GLY A 81 21.75 -4.23 -4.30
C GLY A 81 21.24 -5.36 -5.19
N ASP A 82 21.98 -6.46 -5.24
CA ASP A 82 21.61 -7.66 -6.04
C ASP A 82 20.57 -8.56 -5.34
N LYS A 83 20.11 -8.19 -4.14
CA LYS A 83 19.17 -9.00 -3.37
C LYS A 83 17.74 -8.52 -3.60
N CYS A 84 16.88 -9.44 -4.00
CA CYS A 84 15.44 -9.24 -4.12
C CYS A 84 14.72 -10.09 -3.07
N ARG A 85 13.82 -9.48 -2.28
CA ARG A 85 12.97 -10.18 -1.33
C ARG A 85 11.54 -9.70 -1.44
N ASP A 86 10.62 -10.64 -1.62
CA ASP A 86 9.19 -10.38 -1.50
C ASP A 86 8.80 -10.40 -0.01
N VAL A 87 8.12 -9.34 0.42
CA VAL A 87 7.53 -9.19 1.74
C VAL A 87 6.02 -9.25 1.56
N GLU A 88 5.35 -10.10 2.32
CA GLU A 88 3.90 -10.20 2.32
C GLU A 88 3.34 -9.78 3.68
N ILE A 89 2.28 -8.98 3.65
CA ILE A 89 1.58 -8.49 4.83
C ILE A 89 0.10 -8.77 4.63
N GLU A 90 -0.49 -9.50 5.56
CA GLU A 90 -1.94 -9.67 5.59
C GLU A 90 -2.58 -8.37 6.10
N VAL A 91 -3.49 -7.80 5.33
CA VAL A 91 -4.24 -6.59 5.71
C VAL A 91 -5.65 -6.89 6.20
N ALA A 92 -6.19 -8.06 5.85
CA ALA A 92 -7.45 -8.56 6.40
C ALA A 92 -7.19 -9.85 7.20
N GLY A 93 -7.50 -9.85 8.49
CA GLY A 93 -7.54 -11.07 9.30
C GLY A 93 -8.72 -11.97 8.89
N PRO A 94 -8.72 -13.26 9.28
CA PRO A 94 -9.87 -14.13 9.09
C PRO A 94 -10.96 -13.63 10.03
N ASN A 95 -11.96 -12.90 9.51
CA ASN A 95 -13.31 -12.69 10.07
C ASN A 95 -14.04 -11.69 9.18
N LEU A 96 -14.72 -12.23 8.16
CA LEU A 96 -16.05 -11.80 7.74
C LEU A 96 -17.03 -12.77 8.39
#